data_AF-A0A183VBF1-F1
#
_entry.id   AF-A0A183VBF1-F1
#
_cell.length_a   1.000
_cell.length_b   1.000
_cell.length_c   1.000
_cell.angle_alpha   90.00
_cell.angle_beta   90.00
_cell.angle_gamma   90.00
#
_symmetry.space_group_name_H-M   'P 1'
#
loop_
_entity.id
_entity.type
_entity.pdbx_description
1 polymer ?
#
loop_
_entity_poly.entity_id
_entity_poly.type
_entity_poly.pdbx_seq_one_letter_code
_entity_poly.pdbx_strand_id
1 'polypeptide(L)'
;MNVARQTAYTIAEWIHFDGKFFRHDIGLKHCGIRNTVAYADSGVNINEGNLLVEKIKSICNRTKLPANDSVRIRQLDLHIGGFGSVIDLSLAGFGNSQIVVGMDGVGTKIAVADAVGVYSGLGFDLVAMCANDVLCHCSKPIAFLDYYVVGRLCISDAVIVIDSIANACQTAGCALVGGETAEMPGVYNAGQWDMAGVCVAARDPKWPLLPLKEKISDSDILIGISSNGVHSNGFSLIRKIFDHNRIAYNERCPWNGDITFGDELLRPTRIYVKSVLPVLQSGLVLGVAHITGGGLKENVNRILPDNVKAVIDCLSWQIDEIFEWLQSVGPVEPSEMMRTFNCGLGMVFVTARQNVDAVMRLLNENGERSFIIGKTEKRSKGEDHVQLVNLHKCFHGKYKRYSLLSTKKVNVAILISGAGSNMKRLIESSLKPVSKCQIAVVISNVASAKGIETARSMGIRTKVIPSKGAPTREAFEELITKELESCGVELICLAGFMRILTATFVKRWSGRIINIHPSLLPSFKGAQAVPLALQHKVKLSGCTVHFVNEEVDSGEIIAQASVPVYENDTVDSLHERIKTKEHELYPDAMQMVAEKFA
;
A
#
# COMPACT_ATOMS: atom_id res chain seq x y z
N MET A 1 15.79 18.67 -51.91
CA MET A 1 17.18 18.53 -51.43
C MET A 1 17.73 17.11 -51.52
N ASN A 2 16.97 16.07 -51.13
CA ASN A 2 17.47 14.67 -51.21
C ASN A 2 17.89 14.24 -52.63
N VAL A 3 17.12 14.61 -53.66
CA VAL A 3 17.46 14.29 -55.06
C VAL A 3 18.77 14.98 -55.50
N ALA A 4 18.90 16.29 -55.25
CA ALA A 4 20.12 17.05 -55.57
C ALA A 4 21.37 16.53 -54.82
N ARG A 5 21.21 16.10 -53.57
CA ARG A 5 22.27 15.48 -52.77
C ARG A 5 22.67 14.12 -53.32
N GLN A 6 21.69 13.29 -53.69
CA GLN A 6 21.95 11.99 -54.30
C GLN A 6 22.70 12.17 -55.62
N THR A 7 22.27 13.10 -56.47
CA THR A 7 22.95 13.44 -57.73
C THR A 7 24.38 13.93 -57.51
N ALA A 8 24.62 14.77 -56.51
CA ALA A 8 25.97 15.25 -56.18
C ALA A 8 26.89 14.12 -55.68
N TYR A 9 26.38 13.17 -54.90
CA TYR A 9 27.15 11.99 -54.47
C TYR A 9 27.45 11.04 -55.63
N THR A 10 26.49 10.80 -56.51
CA THR A 10 26.71 9.98 -57.70
C THR A 10 27.75 10.59 -58.64
N ILE A 11 27.80 11.93 -58.78
CA ILE A 11 28.86 12.60 -59.58
C ILE A 11 30.22 12.51 -58.87
N ALA A 12 30.25 12.70 -57.54
CA ALA A 12 31.48 12.63 -56.76
C ALA A 12 32.11 11.22 -56.75
N GLU A 13 31.32 10.16 -56.96
CA GLU A 13 31.79 8.78 -57.10
C GLU A 13 32.70 8.58 -58.32
N TRP A 14 32.61 9.43 -59.34
CA TRP A 14 33.34 9.28 -60.61
C TRP A 14 34.76 9.86 -60.58
N ILE A 15 35.18 10.47 -59.47
CA ILE A 15 36.50 11.10 -59.31
C ILE A 15 37.42 10.17 -58.50
N HIS A 16 38.60 9.79 -58.99
CA HIS A 16 39.50 8.86 -58.27
C HIS A 16 40.93 9.41 -58.12
N PHE A 17 41.45 9.36 -56.89
CA PHE A 17 42.86 9.60 -56.53
C PHE A 17 43.17 8.96 -55.16
N ASP A 18 44.44 8.69 -54.88
CA ASP A 18 44.87 8.01 -53.65
C ASP A 18 44.66 8.87 -52.40
N GLY A 19 44.12 8.25 -51.34
CA GLY A 19 43.80 8.91 -50.07
C GLY A 19 42.42 9.59 -50.03
N LYS A 20 41.56 9.39 -51.03
CA LYS A 20 40.21 9.94 -51.07
C LYS A 20 39.35 9.44 -49.90
N PHE A 21 38.68 10.37 -49.22
CA PHE A 21 37.70 10.08 -48.17
C PHE A 21 36.37 10.82 -48.46
N PHE A 22 35.25 10.11 -48.43
CA PHE A 22 33.92 10.69 -48.68
C PHE A 22 33.20 11.02 -47.37
N ARG A 23 32.69 12.24 -47.27
CA ARG A 23 31.90 12.72 -46.14
C ARG A 23 30.43 12.83 -46.54
N HIS A 24 29.64 11.83 -46.15
CA HIS A 24 28.19 11.79 -46.41
C HIS A 24 27.35 12.64 -45.43
N ASP A 25 28.00 13.33 -44.50
CA ASP A 25 27.38 14.16 -43.47
C ASP A 25 27.22 15.64 -43.86
N ILE A 26 27.83 16.04 -44.99
CA ILE A 26 27.78 17.41 -45.49
C ILE A 26 26.37 17.72 -46.02
N GLY A 27 25.71 18.71 -45.40
CA GLY A 27 24.34 19.14 -45.73
C GLY A 27 23.24 18.66 -44.77
N LEU A 28 23.56 17.78 -43.78
CA LEU A 28 22.59 17.34 -42.78
C LEU A 28 22.24 18.41 -41.72
N LYS A 29 23.10 19.43 -41.53
CA LYS A 29 23.02 20.37 -40.40
C LYS A 29 22.34 21.72 -40.70
N HIS A 30 21.69 21.90 -41.85
CA HIS A 30 21.01 23.18 -42.15
C HIS A 30 19.66 23.04 -42.85
N CYS A 31 18.84 22.10 -42.41
CA CYS A 31 17.39 22.20 -42.55
C CYS A 31 16.76 21.91 -41.19
N GLY A 32 16.15 22.94 -40.59
CA GLY A 32 15.18 22.78 -39.52
C GLY A 32 13.97 22.02 -40.06
N ILE A 33 14.09 20.71 -40.19
CA ILE A 33 12.94 19.83 -40.17
C ILE A 33 12.53 19.82 -38.69
N ARG A 34 11.45 20.52 -38.34
CA ARG A 34 10.73 20.18 -37.12
C ARG A 34 10.42 18.69 -37.25
N ASN A 35 11.07 17.84 -36.44
CA ASN A 35 10.59 16.47 -36.26
C ASN A 35 9.14 16.61 -35.83
N THR A 36 8.22 16.24 -36.70
CA THR A 36 6.81 16.11 -36.34
C THR A 36 6.77 15.01 -35.28
N VAL A 37 6.61 15.40 -34.02
CA VAL A 37 6.38 14.47 -32.92
C VAL A 37 5.03 13.82 -33.22
N ALA A 38 5.05 12.53 -33.54
CA ALA A 38 3.83 11.74 -33.63
C ALA A 38 3.31 11.50 -32.21
N TYR A 39 1.99 11.35 -32.06
CA TYR A 39 1.43 10.98 -30.75
C TYR A 39 2.00 9.65 -30.22
N ALA A 40 2.40 8.75 -31.12
CA ALA A 40 3.12 7.53 -30.80
C ALA A 40 4.50 7.76 -30.17
N ASP A 41 5.16 8.89 -30.46
CA ASP A 41 6.45 9.26 -29.86
C ASP A 41 6.29 9.70 -28.39
N SER A 42 5.06 10.00 -27.95
CA SER A 42 4.72 10.16 -26.54
C SER A 42 4.60 8.82 -25.81
N GLY A 43 4.71 7.68 -26.52
CA GLY A 43 4.60 6.33 -25.95
C GLY A 43 3.20 5.72 -25.99
N VAL A 44 2.26 6.29 -26.76
CA VAL A 44 0.87 5.81 -26.87
C VAL A 44 0.66 4.99 -28.14
N ASN A 45 0.23 3.73 -28.02
CA ASN A 45 0.00 2.85 -29.16
C ASN A 45 -1.48 2.72 -29.54
N ILE A 46 -1.92 3.53 -30.51
CA ILE A 46 -3.31 3.53 -31.03
C ILE A 46 -3.71 2.16 -31.61
N ASN A 47 -2.78 1.42 -32.20
CA ASN A 47 -3.08 0.10 -32.77
C ASN A 47 -3.39 -0.92 -31.67
N GLU A 48 -2.62 -0.92 -30.58
CA GLU A 48 -2.88 -1.80 -29.43
C GLU A 48 -4.24 -1.51 -28.78
N GLY A 49 -4.62 -0.22 -28.69
CA GLY A 49 -5.97 0.19 -28.28
C GLY A 49 -7.07 -0.39 -29.18
N ASN A 50 -6.92 -0.32 -30.50
CA ASN A 50 -7.88 -0.91 -31.44
C ASN A 50 -7.96 -2.45 -31.31
N LEU A 51 -6.82 -3.13 -31.11
CA LEU A 51 -6.82 -4.57 -30.86
C LEU A 51 -7.54 -4.93 -29.55
N LEU A 52 -7.38 -4.13 -28.50
CA LEU A 52 -8.11 -4.31 -27.25
C LEU A 52 -9.62 -4.18 -27.49
N VAL A 53 -10.06 -3.14 -28.19
CA VAL A 53 -11.47 -2.91 -28.54
C VAL A 53 -12.07 -4.11 -29.26
N GLU A 54 -11.38 -4.69 -30.25
CA GLU A 54 -11.86 -5.89 -30.95
C GLU A 54 -12.01 -7.11 -30.01
N LYS A 55 -11.07 -7.29 -29.06
CA LYS A 55 -11.12 -8.40 -28.10
C LYS A 55 -12.26 -8.27 -27.09
N ILE A 56 -12.54 -7.05 -26.63
CA ILE A 56 -13.56 -6.81 -25.59
C ILE A 56 -14.98 -6.70 -26.14
N LYS A 57 -15.16 -6.53 -27.46
CA LYS A 57 -16.49 -6.49 -28.09
C LYS A 57 -17.36 -7.70 -27.71
N SER A 58 -16.79 -8.90 -27.72
CA SER A 58 -17.52 -10.13 -27.37
C SER A 58 -17.89 -10.17 -25.88
N ILE A 59 -17.01 -9.67 -25.01
CA ILE A 59 -17.20 -9.58 -23.56
C ILE A 59 -18.35 -8.64 -23.23
N CYS A 60 -18.32 -7.40 -23.74
CA CYS A 60 -19.37 -6.42 -23.52
C CYS A 60 -20.72 -6.91 -24.08
N ASN A 61 -20.72 -7.55 -25.24
CA ASN A 61 -21.92 -8.16 -25.83
C ASN A 61 -22.57 -9.21 -24.91
N ARG A 62 -21.80 -9.89 -24.05
CA ARG A 62 -22.32 -10.88 -23.11
C ARG A 62 -23.07 -10.23 -21.94
N THR A 63 -22.76 -8.98 -21.60
CA THR A 63 -23.46 -8.22 -20.55
C THR A 63 -24.85 -7.73 -20.97
N LYS A 64 -25.22 -7.94 -22.24
CA LYS A 64 -26.57 -7.68 -22.73
C LYS A 64 -27.57 -8.51 -21.91
N LEU A 65 -28.47 -7.82 -21.24
CA LEU A 65 -29.46 -8.46 -20.36
C LEU A 65 -30.41 -9.37 -21.19
N PRO A 66 -30.80 -10.55 -20.66
CA PRO A 66 -31.74 -11.45 -21.36
C PRO A 66 -33.10 -10.80 -21.62
N ALA A 67 -33.76 -11.19 -22.71
CA ALA A 67 -35.10 -10.69 -23.08
C ALA A 67 -36.21 -10.95 -22.04
N ASN A 68 -35.97 -11.86 -21.08
CA ASN A 68 -36.94 -12.31 -20.08
C ASN A 68 -36.72 -11.71 -18.68
N ASP A 69 -35.62 -10.98 -18.44
CA ASP A 69 -35.50 -10.18 -17.22
C ASP A 69 -36.29 -8.88 -17.41
N SER A 70 -36.98 -8.45 -16.37
CA SER A 70 -38.00 -7.37 -16.33
C SER A 70 -37.51 -5.95 -16.65
N VAL A 71 -36.41 -5.83 -17.39
CA VAL A 71 -35.83 -4.61 -17.94
C VAL A 71 -35.62 -4.90 -19.41
N ARG A 72 -36.59 -4.54 -20.27
CA ARG A 72 -36.37 -4.63 -21.72
C ARG A 72 -35.34 -3.54 -22.06
N ILE A 73 -34.05 -3.75 -21.93
CA ILE A 73 -33.14 -2.97 -22.76
C ILE A 73 -33.31 -3.59 -24.16
N ARG A 74 -34.31 -3.16 -24.94
CA ARG A 74 -34.33 -3.56 -26.36
C ARG A 74 -33.03 -3.00 -26.91
N GLN A 75 -32.11 -3.90 -27.21
CA GLN A 75 -31.25 -3.87 -28.39
C GLN A 75 -31.12 -2.47 -29.01
N LEU A 76 -30.58 -1.53 -28.24
CA LEU A 76 -29.99 -0.33 -28.77
C LEU A 76 -28.58 -0.78 -29.00
N ASP A 77 -28.34 -1.33 -30.20
CA ASP A 77 -27.18 -1.04 -31.01
C ASP A 77 -26.00 -0.49 -30.20
N LEU A 78 -25.48 -1.33 -29.28
CA LEU A 78 -24.25 -1.11 -28.54
C LEU A 78 -23.14 -1.23 -29.58
N HIS A 79 -23.02 -0.20 -30.41
CA HIS A 79 -21.91 -0.01 -31.32
C HIS A 79 -20.73 0.41 -30.46
N ILE A 80 -20.04 -0.60 -29.92
CA ILE A 80 -18.73 -0.40 -29.30
C ILE A 80 -17.84 0.24 -30.36
N GLY A 81 -17.39 1.48 -30.09
CA GLY A 81 -16.71 2.35 -31.05
C GLY A 81 -17.52 3.57 -31.54
N GLY A 82 -18.79 3.72 -31.12
CA GLY A 82 -19.58 4.95 -31.31
C GLY A 82 -19.30 6.01 -30.23
N PHE A 83 -19.88 7.21 -30.37
CA PHE A 83 -19.68 8.33 -29.43
C PHE A 83 -20.28 8.12 -28.03
N GLY A 84 -21.15 7.14 -27.87
CA GLY A 84 -21.81 6.83 -26.61
C GLY A 84 -22.96 5.85 -26.79
N SER A 85 -23.52 5.40 -25.66
CA SER A 85 -24.62 4.44 -25.61
C SER A 85 -25.92 5.10 -25.16
N VAL A 86 -27.02 4.67 -25.76
CA VAL A 86 -28.36 5.19 -25.47
C VAL A 86 -29.13 4.15 -24.66
N ILE A 87 -29.76 4.57 -23.57
CA ILE A 87 -30.56 3.70 -22.69
C ILE A 87 -32.00 4.20 -22.72
N ASP A 88 -32.90 3.36 -23.23
CA ASP A 88 -34.34 3.62 -23.19
C ASP A 88 -34.92 3.13 -21.85
N LEU A 89 -35.25 4.09 -20.98
CA LEU A 89 -35.83 3.81 -19.67
C LEU A 89 -37.21 3.16 -19.77
N SER A 90 -38.03 3.56 -20.74
CA SER A 90 -39.39 3.01 -20.88
C SER A 90 -39.34 1.52 -21.16
N LEU A 91 -38.41 1.10 -22.01
CA LEU A 91 -38.17 -0.30 -22.30
C LEU A 91 -37.54 -0.99 -21.08
N ALA A 92 -36.63 -0.32 -20.36
CA ALA A 92 -36.05 -0.81 -19.12
C ALA A 92 -37.06 -1.01 -17.96
N GLY A 93 -38.37 -0.81 -18.19
CA GLY A 93 -39.44 -0.96 -17.20
C GLY A 93 -39.69 0.31 -16.39
N PHE A 94 -39.11 1.43 -16.82
CA PHE A 94 -38.99 2.68 -16.10
C PHE A 94 -39.66 3.81 -16.92
N GLY A 95 -40.99 3.88 -16.89
CA GLY A 95 -41.77 4.88 -17.63
C GLY A 95 -41.66 6.32 -17.09
N ASN A 96 -41.98 6.53 -15.81
CA ASN A 96 -41.74 7.78 -15.10
C ASN A 96 -40.71 7.50 -14.01
N SER A 97 -39.50 8.01 -14.16
CA SER A 97 -38.33 7.42 -13.50
C SER A 97 -37.37 8.47 -13.02
N GLN A 98 -36.69 8.16 -11.91
CA GLN A 98 -35.58 8.95 -11.41
C GLN A 98 -34.29 8.20 -11.66
N ILE A 99 -33.23 8.95 -11.97
CA ILE A 99 -31.89 8.41 -12.18
C ILE A 99 -31.05 8.65 -10.92
N VAL A 100 -30.33 7.61 -10.52
CA VAL A 100 -29.32 7.64 -9.46
C VAL A 100 -28.00 7.29 -10.11
N VAL A 101 -26.97 8.12 -9.87
CA VAL A 101 -25.65 7.93 -10.44
C VAL A 101 -24.65 7.81 -9.30
N GLY A 102 -23.79 6.81 -9.36
CA GLY A 102 -22.69 6.60 -8.42
C GLY A 102 -21.40 6.38 -9.20
N MET A 103 -20.30 6.92 -8.69
CA MET A 103 -18.96 6.74 -9.26
C MET A 103 -18.00 6.39 -8.15
N ASP A 104 -17.15 5.39 -8.38
CA ASP A 104 -16.11 4.98 -7.44
C ASP A 104 -14.93 4.31 -8.17
N GLY A 105 -13.84 4.09 -7.45
CA GLY A 105 -12.69 3.30 -7.89
C GLY A 105 -12.52 2.04 -7.04
N VAL A 106 -11.54 1.21 -7.40
CA VAL A 106 -11.15 0.04 -6.58
C VAL A 106 -10.27 0.47 -5.39
N GLY A 107 -9.44 1.49 -5.59
CA GLY A 107 -8.50 1.97 -4.58
C GLY A 107 -7.27 1.06 -4.43
N THR A 108 -6.63 1.10 -3.26
CA THR A 108 -5.29 0.50 -3.06
C THR A 108 -5.25 -1.02 -3.04
N LYS A 109 -6.39 -1.70 -3.23
CA LYS A 109 -6.47 -3.15 -3.49
C LYS A 109 -5.75 -3.55 -4.79
N ILE A 110 -5.71 -2.65 -5.78
CA ILE A 110 -4.97 -2.85 -7.05
C ILE A 110 -3.52 -3.27 -6.78
N ALA A 111 -2.86 -2.65 -5.80
CA ALA A 111 -1.47 -2.96 -5.52
C ALA A 111 -1.25 -4.35 -4.89
N VAL A 112 -2.26 -4.91 -4.21
CA VAL A 112 -2.20 -6.31 -3.74
C VAL A 112 -2.40 -7.25 -4.92
N ALA A 113 -3.32 -6.91 -5.84
CA ALA A 113 -3.53 -7.66 -7.06
C ALA A 113 -2.27 -7.68 -7.95
N ASP A 114 -1.56 -6.55 -8.08
CA ASP A 114 -0.28 -6.47 -8.79
C ASP A 114 0.79 -7.36 -8.12
N ALA A 115 0.88 -7.33 -6.79
CA ALA A 115 1.85 -8.12 -6.06
C ALA A 115 1.61 -9.64 -6.16
N VAL A 116 0.36 -10.05 -6.33
CA VAL A 116 -0.04 -11.47 -6.49
C VAL A 116 -0.09 -11.89 -7.97
N GLY A 117 -0.31 -10.94 -8.89
CA GLY A 117 -0.51 -11.19 -10.32
C GLY A 117 -1.91 -11.71 -10.65
N VAL A 118 -2.95 -11.32 -9.90
CA VAL A 118 -4.33 -11.80 -10.07
C VAL A 118 -5.32 -10.64 -10.15
N TYR A 119 -5.95 -10.47 -11.32
CA TYR A 119 -6.85 -9.34 -11.60
C TYR A 119 -8.33 -9.72 -11.79
N SER A 120 -8.65 -11.01 -11.83
CA SER A 120 -9.99 -11.53 -12.20
C SER A 120 -11.12 -11.17 -11.22
N GLY A 121 -10.80 -10.71 -10.00
CA GLY A 121 -11.78 -10.23 -9.02
C GLY A 121 -12.02 -8.72 -9.03
N LEU A 122 -11.13 -7.93 -9.64
CA LEU A 122 -11.13 -6.47 -9.48
C LEU A 122 -12.33 -5.77 -10.13
N GLY A 123 -12.90 -6.37 -11.19
CA GLY A 123 -14.12 -5.84 -11.79
C GLY A 123 -15.34 -6.00 -10.89
N PHE A 124 -15.39 -7.06 -10.07
CA PHE A 124 -16.41 -7.18 -9.02
C PHE A 124 -16.24 -6.12 -7.94
N ASP A 125 -15.01 -5.80 -7.55
CA ASP A 125 -14.74 -4.71 -6.63
C ASP A 125 -15.24 -3.37 -7.19
N LEU A 126 -14.85 -3.04 -8.44
CA LEU A 126 -15.24 -1.79 -9.09
C LEU A 126 -16.76 -1.63 -9.20
N VAL A 127 -17.44 -2.65 -9.74
CA VAL A 127 -18.89 -2.59 -9.96
C VAL A 127 -19.65 -2.61 -8.64
N ALA A 128 -19.22 -3.41 -7.66
CA ALA A 128 -19.90 -3.50 -6.37
C ALA A 128 -19.84 -2.17 -5.60
N MET A 129 -18.69 -1.48 -5.61
CA MET A 129 -18.54 -0.18 -4.95
C MET A 129 -19.59 0.82 -5.46
N CYS A 130 -19.78 0.91 -6.79
CA CYS A 130 -20.77 1.83 -7.36
C CYS A 130 -22.22 1.31 -7.22
N ALA A 131 -22.45 0.03 -7.50
CA ALA A 131 -23.79 -0.55 -7.58
C ALA A 131 -24.46 -0.66 -6.20
N ASN A 132 -23.71 -0.98 -5.15
CA ASN A 132 -24.23 -1.04 -3.79
C ASN A 132 -24.54 0.37 -3.23
N ASP A 133 -23.81 1.40 -3.67
CA ASP A 133 -24.07 2.79 -3.28
C ASP A 133 -25.38 3.31 -3.88
N VAL A 134 -25.56 3.16 -5.20
CA VAL A 134 -26.83 3.58 -5.83
C VAL A 134 -28.02 2.76 -5.33
N LEU A 135 -27.81 1.49 -4.99
CA LEU A 135 -28.82 0.64 -4.35
C LEU A 135 -29.33 1.22 -3.03
N CYS A 136 -28.51 1.98 -2.31
CA CYS A 136 -28.92 2.60 -1.04
C CYS A 136 -30.06 3.63 -1.21
N HIS A 137 -30.33 4.09 -2.44
CA HIS A 137 -31.49 4.93 -2.78
C HIS A 137 -32.71 4.13 -3.27
N CYS A 138 -32.73 2.81 -3.01
CA CYS A 138 -33.71 1.87 -3.54
C CYS A 138 -33.84 2.01 -5.06
N SER A 139 -32.71 1.86 -5.76
CA SER A 139 -32.62 1.95 -7.21
C SER A 139 -32.04 0.69 -7.81
N LYS A 140 -32.35 0.43 -9.08
CA LYS A 140 -31.86 -0.71 -9.85
C LYS A 140 -30.79 -0.25 -10.83
N PRO A 141 -29.54 -0.74 -10.73
CA PRO A 141 -28.52 -0.58 -11.77
C PRO A 141 -29.05 -0.99 -13.14
N ILE A 142 -28.82 -0.16 -14.15
CA ILE A 142 -29.22 -0.42 -15.54
C ILE A 142 -28.04 -0.36 -16.51
N ALA A 143 -27.03 0.46 -16.19
CA ALA A 143 -25.82 0.58 -17.00
C ALA A 143 -24.60 0.87 -16.16
N PHE A 144 -23.45 0.48 -16.69
CA PHE A 144 -22.14 0.70 -16.12
C PHE A 144 -21.17 1.21 -17.18
N LEU A 145 -20.28 2.14 -16.78
CA LEU A 145 -19.16 2.60 -17.59
C LEU A 145 -17.86 2.49 -16.81
N ASP A 146 -16.76 2.19 -17.50
CA ASP A 146 -15.43 2.12 -16.89
C ASP A 146 -14.44 3.12 -17.52
N TYR A 147 -13.47 3.55 -16.73
CA TYR A 147 -12.31 4.30 -17.16
C TYR A 147 -11.07 3.57 -16.68
N TYR A 148 -10.34 2.95 -17.60
CA TYR A 148 -9.12 2.20 -17.33
C TYR A 148 -7.91 3.02 -17.78
N VAL A 149 -6.97 3.26 -16.88
CA VAL A 149 -5.76 4.04 -17.17
C VAL A 149 -4.51 3.25 -16.80
N VAL A 150 -3.49 3.31 -17.65
CA VAL A 150 -2.23 2.58 -17.44
C VAL A 150 -1.03 3.36 -17.98
N GLY A 151 0.14 3.19 -17.36
CA GLY A 151 1.39 3.77 -17.87
C GLY A 151 1.86 3.13 -19.18
N ARG A 152 1.75 1.79 -19.28
CA ARG A 152 1.95 1.04 -20.53
C ARG A 152 0.96 -0.10 -20.66
N LEU A 153 0.25 -0.17 -21.78
CA LEU A 153 -0.84 -1.13 -21.96
C LEU A 153 -0.35 -2.58 -22.06
N CYS A 154 -0.86 -3.45 -21.19
CA CYS A 154 -0.77 -4.90 -21.31
C CYS A 154 -2.14 -5.46 -21.70
N ILE A 155 -2.31 -5.87 -22.96
CA ILE A 155 -3.61 -6.30 -23.50
C ILE A 155 -4.17 -7.51 -22.74
N SER A 156 -3.33 -8.47 -22.32
CA SER A 156 -3.82 -9.65 -21.58
C SER A 156 -4.44 -9.26 -20.24
N ASP A 157 -3.82 -8.34 -19.51
CA ASP A 157 -4.26 -7.93 -18.19
C ASP A 157 -5.53 -7.08 -18.31
N ALA A 158 -5.56 -6.14 -19.26
CA ALA A 158 -6.74 -5.33 -19.55
C ALA A 158 -7.97 -6.20 -19.92
N VAL A 159 -7.77 -7.26 -20.72
CA VAL A 159 -8.85 -8.21 -21.06
C VAL A 159 -9.38 -8.93 -19.83
N ILE A 160 -8.51 -9.35 -18.90
CA ILE A 160 -8.92 -10.02 -17.64
C ILE A 160 -9.74 -9.06 -16.77
N VAL A 161 -9.29 -7.80 -16.64
CA VAL A 161 -9.99 -6.78 -15.85
C VAL A 161 -11.36 -6.49 -16.46
N ILE A 162 -11.44 -6.27 -17.77
CA ILE A 162 -12.70 -5.95 -18.46
C ILE A 162 -13.67 -7.14 -18.44
N ASP A 163 -13.19 -8.38 -18.57
CA ASP A 163 -14.04 -9.57 -18.38
C ASP A 163 -14.57 -9.66 -16.94
N SER A 164 -13.74 -9.33 -15.95
CA SER A 164 -14.19 -9.23 -14.55
C SER A 164 -15.30 -8.19 -14.37
N ILE A 165 -15.17 -7.00 -14.98
CA ILE A 165 -16.18 -5.93 -14.93
C ILE A 165 -17.48 -6.42 -15.58
N ALA A 166 -17.38 -7.08 -16.73
CA ALA A 166 -18.54 -7.62 -17.43
C ALA A 166 -19.29 -8.69 -16.61
N ASN A 167 -18.56 -9.63 -16.00
CA ASN A 167 -19.14 -10.64 -15.09
C ASN A 167 -19.82 -9.98 -13.88
N ALA A 168 -19.22 -8.93 -13.33
CA ALA A 168 -19.79 -8.19 -12.23
C ALA A 168 -21.05 -7.41 -12.63
N CYS A 169 -21.09 -6.80 -13.82
CA CYS A 169 -22.28 -6.15 -14.37
C CYS A 169 -23.46 -7.12 -14.50
N GLN A 170 -23.23 -8.34 -15.01
CA GLN A 170 -24.26 -9.40 -15.06
C GLN A 170 -24.76 -9.80 -13.66
N THR A 171 -23.86 -9.82 -12.68
CA THR A 171 -24.20 -10.11 -11.29
C THR A 171 -25.06 -8.99 -10.68
N ALA A 172 -24.72 -7.72 -10.95
CA ALA A 172 -25.50 -6.55 -10.56
C ALA A 172 -26.80 -6.38 -11.35
N GLY A 173 -26.94 -7.03 -12.50
CA GLY A 173 -28.11 -6.91 -13.38
C GLY A 173 -28.11 -5.64 -14.23
N CYS A 174 -26.94 -5.10 -14.57
CA CYS A 174 -26.76 -3.96 -15.47
C CYS A 174 -25.93 -4.32 -16.70
N ALA A 175 -26.00 -3.50 -17.74
CA ALA A 175 -25.18 -3.66 -18.95
C ALA A 175 -23.87 -2.85 -18.85
N LEU A 176 -22.76 -3.39 -19.35
CA LEU A 176 -21.54 -2.61 -19.58
C LEU A 176 -21.71 -1.87 -20.90
N VAL A 177 -22.02 -0.57 -20.84
CA VAL A 177 -22.47 0.19 -22.01
C VAL A 177 -21.36 0.98 -22.69
N GLY A 178 -20.22 1.16 -22.05
CA GLY A 178 -19.08 1.86 -22.64
C GLY A 178 -17.96 2.03 -21.64
N GLY A 179 -16.81 2.45 -22.11
CA GLY A 179 -15.67 2.75 -21.27
C GLY A 179 -14.55 3.37 -22.09
N GLU A 180 -13.49 3.78 -21.41
CA GLU A 180 -12.31 4.40 -22.03
C GLU A 180 -11.04 3.72 -21.52
N THR A 181 -10.07 3.52 -22.42
CA THR A 181 -8.76 2.97 -22.09
C THR A 181 -7.67 3.97 -22.46
N ALA A 182 -6.99 4.52 -21.45
CA ALA A 182 -5.97 5.55 -21.63
C ALA A 182 -4.58 5.02 -21.27
N GLU A 183 -3.67 5.01 -22.25
CA GLU A 183 -2.23 4.85 -22.02
C GLU A 183 -1.61 6.24 -21.79
N MET A 184 -1.06 6.46 -20.58
CA MET A 184 -0.53 7.77 -20.14
C MET A 184 0.92 7.68 -19.63
N PRO A 185 1.88 7.32 -20.49
CA PRO A 185 3.31 7.36 -20.18
C PRO A 185 3.72 8.79 -19.77
N GLY A 186 4.33 8.91 -18.60
CA GLY A 186 4.73 10.21 -18.02
C GLY A 186 3.78 10.72 -16.92
N VAL A 187 2.56 10.18 -16.83
CA VAL A 187 1.69 10.33 -15.65
C VAL A 187 1.81 9.10 -14.75
N TYR A 188 1.71 7.91 -15.36
CA TYR A 188 1.86 6.63 -14.69
C TYR A 188 3.17 5.96 -15.10
N ASN A 189 3.85 5.32 -14.14
CA ASN A 189 4.99 4.46 -14.46
C ASN A 189 4.51 3.22 -15.25
N ALA A 190 5.40 2.57 -16.00
CA ALA A 190 5.04 1.51 -16.95
C ALA A 190 4.23 0.33 -16.37
N GLY A 191 4.31 0.06 -15.06
CA GLY A 191 3.52 -0.97 -14.38
C GLY A 191 2.41 -0.43 -13.47
N GLN A 192 2.16 0.87 -13.46
CA GLN A 192 1.11 1.49 -12.67
C GLN A 192 -0.14 1.71 -13.51
N TRP A 193 -1.28 1.48 -12.89
CA TRP A 193 -2.59 1.61 -13.50
C TRP A 193 -3.64 1.91 -12.43
N ASP A 194 -4.79 2.40 -12.87
CA ASP A 194 -5.95 2.68 -12.04
C ASP A 194 -7.23 2.44 -12.84
N MET A 195 -8.35 2.33 -12.14
CA MET A 195 -9.65 2.23 -12.76
C MET A 195 -10.73 2.95 -11.96
N ALA A 196 -11.63 3.58 -12.69
CA ALA A 196 -12.84 4.17 -12.14
C ALA A 196 -14.07 3.61 -12.86
N GLY A 197 -15.21 3.62 -12.16
CA GLY A 197 -16.45 3.05 -12.64
C GLY A 197 -17.60 4.01 -12.36
N VAL A 198 -18.58 4.01 -13.25
CA VAL A 198 -19.81 4.80 -13.12
C VAL A 198 -20.99 3.87 -13.27
N CYS A 199 -21.80 3.76 -12.21
CA CYS A 199 -23.07 3.04 -12.23
C CYS A 199 -24.22 4.02 -12.44
N VAL A 200 -25.02 3.78 -13.46
CA VAL A 200 -26.29 4.46 -13.71
C VAL A 200 -27.41 3.51 -13.31
N ALA A 201 -28.26 3.97 -12.40
CA ALA A 201 -29.41 3.23 -11.89
C ALA A 201 -30.71 4.01 -12.10
N ALA A 202 -31.81 3.29 -12.22
CA ALA A 202 -33.15 3.86 -12.31
C ALA A 202 -34.03 3.35 -11.17
N ARG A 203 -34.98 4.18 -10.75
CA ARG A 203 -36.01 3.82 -9.77
C ARG A 203 -37.39 4.31 -10.19
N ASP A 204 -38.40 3.52 -9.86
CA ASP A 204 -39.80 3.96 -9.92
C ASP A 204 -40.06 4.93 -8.75
N PRO A 205 -40.64 6.12 -8.97
CA PRO A 205 -41.03 7.06 -7.92
C PRO A 205 -41.93 6.46 -6.84
N LYS A 206 -42.63 5.36 -7.11
CA LYS A 206 -43.45 4.61 -6.14
C LYS A 206 -42.62 3.83 -5.12
N TRP A 207 -41.36 3.51 -5.43
CA TRP A 207 -40.48 2.87 -4.48
C TRP A 207 -40.12 3.87 -3.36
N PRO A 208 -39.66 3.43 -2.19
CA PRO A 208 -39.16 4.34 -1.15
C PRO A 208 -37.89 5.07 -1.62
N LEU A 209 -37.79 6.39 -1.47
CA LEU A 209 -36.53 7.11 -1.67
C LEU A 209 -35.80 7.15 -0.33
N LEU A 210 -34.81 6.27 -0.17
CA LEU A 210 -34.07 6.10 1.08
C LEU A 210 -32.89 7.09 1.17
N PRO A 211 -32.50 7.51 2.38
CA PRO A 211 -33.15 7.23 3.67
C PRO A 211 -34.40 8.09 3.92
N LEU A 212 -35.41 7.51 4.56
CA LEU A 212 -36.62 8.19 5.06
C LEU A 212 -36.35 8.77 6.45
N LYS A 213 -35.46 9.77 6.53
CA LYS A 213 -34.94 10.33 7.79
C LYS A 213 -36.05 10.81 8.73
N GLU A 214 -37.14 11.33 8.18
CA GLU A 214 -38.31 11.81 8.90
C GLU A 214 -39.12 10.69 9.59
N LYS A 215 -38.93 9.44 9.18
CA LYS A 215 -39.58 8.26 9.78
C LYS A 215 -38.68 7.51 10.74
N ILE A 216 -37.38 7.79 10.76
CA ILE A 216 -36.44 7.17 11.69
C ILE A 216 -36.63 7.83 13.06
N SER A 217 -36.92 7.01 14.06
CA SER A 217 -37.25 7.41 15.42
C SER A 217 -36.44 6.61 16.43
N ASP A 218 -36.66 6.85 17.73
CA ASP A 218 -36.04 6.03 18.77
C ASP A 218 -36.64 4.63 18.83
N SER A 219 -35.81 3.62 19.14
CA SER A 219 -36.16 2.21 19.21
C SER A 219 -36.40 1.49 17.87
N ASP A 220 -36.08 2.11 16.74
CA ASP A 220 -35.92 1.40 15.47
C ASP A 220 -34.72 0.46 15.54
N ILE A 221 -34.73 -0.60 14.74
CA ILE A 221 -33.75 -1.68 14.82
C ILE A 221 -32.75 -1.59 13.68
N LEU A 222 -31.47 -1.80 14.00
CA LEU A 222 -30.41 -1.95 13.01
C LEU A 222 -30.23 -3.42 12.67
N ILE A 223 -30.22 -3.73 11.38
CA ILE A 223 -29.94 -5.07 10.85
C ILE A 223 -28.69 -4.98 9.99
N GLY A 224 -27.69 -5.81 10.23
CA GLY A 224 -26.49 -5.94 9.39
C GLY A 224 -26.55 -7.18 8.52
N ILE A 225 -25.95 -7.14 7.32
CA ILE A 225 -25.72 -8.33 6.49
C ILE A 225 -24.22 -8.57 6.25
N SER A 226 -23.84 -9.83 6.11
CA SER A 226 -22.44 -10.25 6.01
C SER A 226 -21.70 -9.67 4.80
N SER A 227 -20.46 -9.22 5.00
CA SER A 227 -19.51 -8.91 3.93
C SER A 227 -18.87 -10.17 3.34
N ASN A 228 -17.99 -10.00 2.35
CA ASN A 228 -17.16 -11.06 1.77
C ASN A 228 -15.69 -10.67 1.98
N GLY A 229 -15.25 -10.74 3.24
CA GLY A 229 -13.93 -10.25 3.66
C GLY A 229 -13.86 -8.72 3.68
N VAL A 230 -12.67 -8.19 3.38
CA VAL A 230 -12.33 -6.75 3.51
C VAL A 230 -12.97 -5.85 2.44
N HIS A 231 -13.60 -6.44 1.41
CA HIS A 231 -14.11 -5.75 0.23
C HIS A 231 -13.03 -4.95 -0.50
N SER A 232 -13.23 -3.66 -0.77
CA SER A 232 -12.29 -2.78 -1.50
C SER A 232 -11.73 -1.64 -0.63
N ASN A 233 -11.83 -1.73 0.70
CA ASN A 233 -11.44 -0.65 1.62
C ASN A 233 -10.38 -1.09 2.64
N GLY A 234 -9.56 -0.14 3.10
CA GLY A 234 -8.55 -0.39 4.14
C GLY A 234 -7.23 -1.02 3.65
N PHE A 235 -7.07 -1.24 2.34
CA PHE A 235 -5.89 -1.90 1.76
C PHE A 235 -4.57 -1.17 2.02
N SER A 236 -4.58 0.15 2.18
CA SER A 236 -3.37 0.90 2.57
C SER A 236 -2.88 0.49 3.96
N LEU A 237 -3.79 0.23 4.91
CA LEU A 237 -3.45 -0.25 6.24
C LEU A 237 -3.04 -1.72 6.19
N ILE A 238 -3.75 -2.56 5.45
CA ILE A 238 -3.41 -3.97 5.25
C ILE A 238 -1.98 -4.10 4.72
N ARG A 239 -1.67 -3.40 3.62
CA ARG A 239 -0.32 -3.38 3.04
C ARG A 239 0.73 -2.96 4.05
N LYS A 240 0.47 -1.89 4.81
CA LYS A 240 1.39 -1.44 5.86
C LYS A 240 1.62 -2.51 6.93
N ILE A 241 0.59 -3.25 7.33
CA ILE A 241 0.71 -4.37 8.28
C ILE A 241 1.54 -5.51 7.69
N PHE A 242 1.29 -5.88 6.44
CA PHE A 242 2.03 -6.94 5.73
C PHE A 242 3.49 -6.57 5.54
N ASP A 243 3.77 -5.39 4.99
CA ASP A 243 5.13 -4.87 4.76
C ASP A 243 5.89 -4.76 6.08
N HIS A 244 5.25 -4.25 7.13
CA HIS A 244 5.85 -4.09 8.44
C HIS A 244 6.24 -5.43 9.08
N ASN A 245 5.38 -6.45 8.93
CA ASN A 245 5.59 -7.78 9.49
C ASN A 245 6.30 -8.75 8.53
N ARG A 246 6.66 -8.29 7.31
CA ARG A 246 7.31 -9.07 6.24
C ARG A 246 6.56 -10.34 5.86
N ILE A 247 5.24 -10.23 5.82
CA ILE A 247 4.36 -11.34 5.46
C ILE A 247 4.14 -11.30 3.96
N ALA A 248 4.47 -12.39 3.29
CA ALA A 248 4.24 -12.52 1.85
C ALA A 248 2.78 -12.90 1.59
N TYR A 249 2.20 -12.36 0.51
CA TYR A 249 0.81 -12.66 0.14
C TYR A 249 0.59 -14.14 -0.21
N ASN A 250 1.63 -14.87 -0.61
CA ASN A 250 1.55 -16.31 -0.91
C ASN A 250 1.64 -17.21 0.34
N GLU A 251 1.82 -16.64 1.53
CA GLU A 251 1.75 -17.41 2.79
C GLU A 251 0.32 -17.88 3.07
N ARG A 252 0.20 -19.03 3.74
CA ARG A 252 -1.10 -19.65 4.06
C ARG A 252 -1.79 -18.96 5.22
N CYS A 253 -3.12 -18.82 5.11
CA CYS A 253 -3.93 -18.25 6.18
C CYS A 253 -3.95 -19.16 7.41
N PRO A 254 -3.71 -18.64 8.64
CA PRO A 254 -3.74 -19.43 9.87
C PRO A 254 -5.06 -20.15 10.17
N TRP A 255 -6.20 -19.61 9.72
CA TRP A 255 -7.52 -20.21 9.90
C TRP A 255 -7.91 -21.19 8.79
N ASN A 256 -7.22 -21.15 7.65
CA ASN A 256 -7.48 -22.02 6.52
C ASN A 256 -6.19 -22.24 5.72
N GLY A 257 -5.54 -23.38 5.95
CA GLY A 257 -4.26 -23.73 5.33
C GLY A 257 -4.31 -23.94 3.82
N ASP A 258 -5.51 -24.05 3.22
CA ASP A 258 -5.70 -24.30 1.79
C ASP A 258 -5.65 -23.00 0.96
N ILE A 259 -5.80 -21.83 1.60
CA ILE A 259 -5.81 -20.53 0.93
C ILE A 259 -4.62 -19.67 1.38
N THR A 260 -4.13 -18.82 0.49
CA THR A 260 -3.10 -17.82 0.79
C THR A 260 -3.72 -16.52 1.30
N PHE A 261 -2.91 -15.63 1.88
CA PHE A 261 -3.38 -14.27 2.19
C PHE A 261 -3.79 -13.50 0.93
N GLY A 262 -3.11 -13.72 -0.19
CA GLY A 262 -3.47 -13.15 -1.49
C GLY A 262 -4.87 -13.58 -1.91
N ASP A 263 -5.18 -14.87 -1.80
CA ASP A 263 -6.52 -15.40 -2.10
C ASP A 263 -7.60 -14.77 -1.20
N GLU A 264 -7.35 -14.65 0.10
CA GLU A 264 -8.30 -14.07 1.05
C GLU A 264 -8.50 -12.56 0.81
N LEU A 265 -7.42 -11.81 0.61
CA LEU A 265 -7.47 -10.36 0.40
C LEU A 265 -8.08 -10.00 -0.96
N LEU A 266 -7.90 -10.85 -1.97
CA LEU A 266 -8.46 -10.66 -3.32
C LEU A 266 -9.85 -11.28 -3.48
N ARG A 267 -10.49 -11.75 -2.40
CA ARG A 267 -11.93 -12.07 -2.42
C ARG A 267 -12.71 -10.86 -2.97
N PRO A 268 -13.59 -11.06 -3.97
CA PRO A 268 -14.29 -9.95 -4.59
C PRO A 268 -15.31 -9.34 -3.64
N THR A 269 -15.51 -8.03 -3.73
CA THR A 269 -16.58 -7.33 -3.02
C THR A 269 -17.94 -7.92 -3.40
N ARG A 270 -18.80 -8.14 -2.40
CA ARG A 270 -20.12 -8.73 -2.61
C ARG A 270 -21.06 -7.70 -3.25
N ILE A 271 -21.77 -8.11 -4.30
CA ILE A 271 -22.80 -7.31 -4.97
C ILE A 271 -24.16 -7.67 -4.38
N TYR A 272 -24.82 -6.73 -3.71
CA TYR A 272 -26.08 -6.98 -2.97
C TYR A 272 -27.34 -6.71 -3.78
N VAL A 273 -27.21 -6.22 -5.02
CA VAL A 273 -28.34 -5.69 -5.81
C VAL A 273 -29.51 -6.67 -5.90
N LYS A 274 -29.26 -7.91 -6.32
CA LYS A 274 -30.32 -8.90 -6.54
C LYS A 274 -31.02 -9.30 -5.23
N SER A 275 -30.28 -9.44 -4.15
CA SER A 275 -30.81 -9.92 -2.87
C SER A 275 -31.48 -8.82 -2.05
N VAL A 276 -30.99 -7.58 -2.14
CA VAL A 276 -31.44 -6.46 -1.30
C VAL A 276 -32.53 -5.61 -1.95
N LEU A 277 -32.52 -5.44 -3.28
CA LEU A 277 -33.52 -4.59 -3.96
C LEU A 277 -34.98 -4.99 -3.64
N PRO A 278 -35.39 -6.28 -3.63
CA PRO A 278 -36.74 -6.67 -3.23
C PRO A 278 -37.08 -6.28 -1.79
N VAL A 279 -36.11 -6.33 -0.88
CA VAL A 279 -36.27 -5.94 0.52
C VAL A 279 -36.53 -4.43 0.63
N LEU A 280 -35.80 -3.61 -0.12
CA LEU A 280 -36.00 -2.16 -0.13
C LEU A 280 -37.37 -1.79 -0.75
N GLN A 281 -37.75 -2.46 -1.84
CA GLN A 281 -39.02 -2.26 -2.53
C GLN A 281 -40.25 -2.62 -1.67
N SER A 282 -40.09 -3.47 -0.65
CA SER A 282 -41.17 -3.82 0.28
C SER A 282 -41.71 -2.63 1.09
N GLY A 283 -40.95 -1.54 1.19
CA GLY A 283 -41.31 -0.37 2.00
C GLY A 283 -41.12 -0.55 3.51
N LEU A 284 -40.57 -1.68 3.95
CA LEU A 284 -40.35 -1.99 5.37
C LEU A 284 -39.06 -1.37 5.94
N VAL A 285 -38.12 -0.98 5.07
CA VAL A 285 -36.83 -0.39 5.43
C VAL A 285 -36.94 1.14 5.45
N LEU A 286 -36.39 1.77 6.48
CA LEU A 286 -36.36 3.23 6.67
C LEU A 286 -35.06 3.86 6.17
N GLY A 287 -33.96 3.12 6.21
CA GLY A 287 -32.67 3.55 5.68
C GLY A 287 -31.74 2.36 5.47
N VAL A 288 -30.77 2.51 4.57
CA VAL A 288 -29.75 1.50 4.31
C VAL A 288 -28.41 2.19 4.03
N ALA A 289 -27.34 1.67 4.63
CA ALA A 289 -25.98 2.15 4.46
C ALA A 289 -25.09 1.02 3.92
N HIS A 290 -24.38 1.28 2.83
CA HIS A 290 -23.28 0.44 2.36
C HIS A 290 -22.03 0.74 3.20
N ILE A 291 -21.40 -0.30 3.75
CA ILE A 291 -20.28 -0.14 4.69
C ILE A 291 -18.95 -0.20 3.92
N THR A 292 -18.37 0.97 3.67
CA THR A 292 -17.15 1.16 2.89
C THR A 292 -16.06 1.85 3.74
N GLY A 293 -15.28 2.77 3.15
CA GLY A 293 -14.34 3.63 3.88
C GLY A 293 -15.05 4.40 5.00
N GLY A 294 -14.38 4.55 6.15
CA GLY A 294 -14.99 5.13 7.35
C GLY A 294 -15.81 4.13 8.20
N GLY A 295 -15.99 2.90 7.69
CA GLY A 295 -16.57 1.78 8.41
C GLY A 295 -18.00 2.04 8.89
N LEU A 296 -18.38 1.44 10.01
CA LEU A 296 -19.75 1.55 10.54
C LEU A 296 -20.10 2.97 10.98
N LYS A 297 -19.15 3.68 11.62
CA LYS A 297 -19.40 5.01 12.18
C LYS A 297 -19.75 6.02 11.10
N GLU A 298 -18.96 6.08 10.03
CA GLU A 298 -19.17 7.08 9.00
C GLU A 298 -20.40 6.75 8.15
N ASN A 299 -20.54 5.50 7.72
CA ASN A 299 -21.58 5.13 6.76
C ASN A 299 -22.98 5.07 7.38
N VAL A 300 -23.12 4.56 8.62
CA VAL A 300 -24.42 4.54 9.31
C VAL A 300 -24.85 5.97 9.69
N ASN A 301 -23.92 6.86 10.03
CA ASN A 301 -24.24 8.26 10.33
C ASN A 301 -24.94 8.97 9.16
N ARG A 302 -24.54 8.69 7.92
CA ARG A 302 -25.10 9.34 6.71
C ARG A 302 -26.62 9.17 6.59
N ILE A 303 -27.18 8.07 7.10
CA ILE A 303 -28.61 7.74 6.98
C ILE A 303 -29.47 8.17 8.16
N LEU A 304 -28.88 8.63 9.27
CA LEU A 304 -29.63 9.03 10.46
C LEU A 304 -30.08 10.51 10.39
N PRO A 305 -31.19 10.87 11.07
CA PRO A 305 -31.54 12.27 11.34
C PRO A 305 -30.75 12.84 12.53
N ASP A 306 -30.70 14.17 12.64
CA ASP A 306 -29.87 14.90 13.60
C ASP A 306 -30.14 14.55 15.08
N ASN A 307 -31.39 14.20 15.40
CA ASN A 307 -31.89 13.93 16.75
C ASN A 307 -31.83 12.44 17.15
N VAL A 308 -31.27 11.57 16.32
CA VAL A 308 -31.18 10.12 16.55
C VAL A 308 -29.73 9.67 16.47
N LYS A 309 -29.37 8.71 17.34
CA LYS A 309 -28.11 7.98 17.28
C LYS A 309 -28.36 6.48 17.12
N ALA A 310 -27.44 5.77 16.47
CA ALA A 310 -27.42 4.32 16.43
C ALA A 310 -26.52 3.78 17.54
N VAL A 311 -27.02 2.80 18.30
CA VAL A 311 -26.26 2.03 19.29
C VAL A 311 -26.08 0.63 18.73
N ILE A 312 -24.84 0.31 18.35
CA ILE A 312 -24.46 -0.95 17.69
C ILE A 312 -23.67 -1.81 18.68
N ASP A 313 -24.11 -3.04 18.91
CA ASP A 313 -23.40 -4.01 19.75
C ASP A 313 -22.42 -4.84 18.93
N CYS A 314 -21.12 -4.63 19.13
CA CYS A 314 -20.08 -5.33 18.38
C CYS A 314 -20.00 -6.83 18.66
N LEU A 315 -20.77 -7.38 19.60
CA LEU A 315 -20.87 -8.82 19.87
C LEU A 315 -22.03 -9.50 19.13
N SER A 316 -22.86 -8.75 18.41
CA SER A 316 -24.08 -9.29 17.80
C SER A 316 -23.85 -9.99 16.46
N TRP A 317 -22.64 -9.92 15.90
CA TRP A 317 -22.22 -10.67 14.74
C TRP A 317 -20.82 -11.23 14.95
N GLN A 318 -20.45 -12.22 14.14
CA GLN A 318 -19.13 -12.80 14.16
C GLN A 318 -18.19 -11.96 13.28
N ILE A 319 -17.10 -11.47 13.85
CA ILE A 319 -16.03 -10.83 13.09
C ILE A 319 -15.22 -11.92 12.37
N ASP A 320 -15.02 -11.75 11.06
CA ASP A 320 -14.25 -12.71 10.26
C ASP A 320 -12.78 -12.77 10.68
N GLU A 321 -12.18 -13.95 10.50
CA GLU A 321 -10.82 -14.29 10.97
C GLU A 321 -9.75 -13.34 10.44
N ILE A 322 -9.89 -12.85 9.20
CA ILE A 322 -8.96 -11.87 8.61
C ILE A 322 -8.88 -10.58 9.42
N PHE A 323 -10.00 -10.09 9.98
CA PHE A 323 -10.00 -8.88 10.80
C PHE A 323 -9.41 -9.13 12.18
N GLU A 324 -9.72 -10.27 12.82
CA GLU A 324 -9.07 -10.66 14.07
C GLU A 324 -7.55 -10.78 13.92
N TRP A 325 -7.12 -11.32 12.78
CA TRP A 325 -5.71 -11.48 12.46
C TRP A 325 -5.02 -10.14 12.19
N LEU A 326 -5.61 -9.27 11.36
CA LEU A 326 -5.09 -7.93 11.08
C LEU A 326 -4.97 -7.10 12.36
N GLN A 327 -5.98 -7.20 13.25
CA GLN A 327 -5.97 -6.53 14.54
C GLN A 327 -4.82 -7.02 15.43
N SER A 328 -4.58 -8.34 15.45
CA SER A 328 -3.55 -8.96 16.28
C SER A 328 -2.13 -8.71 15.77
N VAL A 329 -1.92 -8.81 14.46
CA VAL A 329 -0.59 -8.69 13.81
C VAL A 329 -0.20 -7.23 13.54
N GLY A 330 -1.19 -6.36 13.33
CA GLY A 330 -1.00 -4.93 13.05
C GLY A 330 -0.95 -4.00 14.28
N PRO A 331 -0.86 -4.54 15.50
CA PRO A 331 -1.51 -4.03 16.72
C PRO A 331 -2.44 -2.82 16.51
N VAL A 332 -3.56 -3.03 15.83
CA VAL A 332 -4.51 -1.96 15.50
C VAL A 332 -5.56 -1.84 16.60
N GLU A 333 -5.80 -0.61 17.07
CA GLU A 333 -6.85 -0.35 18.06
C GLU A 333 -8.24 -0.78 17.52
N PRO A 334 -9.12 -1.39 18.33
CA PRO A 334 -10.44 -1.82 17.88
C PRO A 334 -11.28 -0.69 17.25
N SER A 335 -11.14 0.55 17.73
CA SER A 335 -11.81 1.72 17.16
C SER A 335 -11.32 2.04 15.75
N GLU A 336 -10.02 1.86 15.49
CA GLU A 336 -9.41 2.06 14.18
C GLU A 336 -9.79 0.92 13.23
N MET A 337 -9.91 -0.31 13.73
CA MET A 337 -10.44 -1.44 12.96
C MET A 337 -11.85 -1.16 12.44
N MET A 338 -12.78 -0.76 13.33
CA MET A 338 -14.17 -0.44 12.97
C MET A 338 -14.34 0.85 12.16
N ARG A 339 -13.34 1.73 12.15
CA ARG A 339 -13.30 2.94 11.32
C ARG A 339 -12.76 2.65 9.91
N THR A 340 -11.84 1.70 9.79
CA THR A 340 -11.15 1.43 8.53
C THR A 340 -11.84 0.34 7.72
N PHE A 341 -12.34 -0.68 8.42
CA PHE A 341 -12.87 -1.89 7.81
C PHE A 341 -14.37 -2.06 8.09
N ASN A 342 -14.99 -2.91 7.28
CA ASN A 342 -16.37 -3.32 7.44
C ASN A 342 -16.58 -4.34 8.59
N CYS A 343 -15.49 -4.98 9.04
CA CYS A 343 -15.45 -5.95 10.14
C CYS A 343 -16.50 -7.07 10.05
N GLY A 344 -16.88 -7.49 8.84
CA GLY A 344 -17.83 -8.58 8.60
C GLY A 344 -19.22 -8.13 8.18
N LEU A 345 -19.52 -6.82 8.15
CA LEU A 345 -20.82 -6.29 7.74
C LEU A 345 -20.72 -5.47 6.46
N GLY A 346 -21.38 -5.90 5.38
CA GLY A 346 -21.34 -5.18 4.10
C GLY A 346 -22.41 -4.10 3.95
N MET A 347 -23.59 -4.29 4.53
CA MET A 347 -24.63 -3.27 4.58
C MET A 347 -25.35 -3.29 5.93
N VAL A 348 -25.90 -2.14 6.32
CA VAL A 348 -26.70 -1.95 7.53
C VAL A 348 -28.02 -1.28 7.18
N PHE A 349 -29.12 -1.85 7.66
CA PHE A 349 -30.49 -1.39 7.46
C PHE A 349 -31.05 -0.83 8.77
N VAL A 350 -31.91 0.18 8.67
CA VAL A 350 -32.76 0.67 9.76
C VAL A 350 -34.19 0.30 9.44
N THR A 351 -34.90 -0.35 10.35
CA THR A 351 -36.30 -0.71 10.19
C THR A 351 -37.10 -0.49 11.48
N ALA A 352 -38.39 -0.22 11.34
CA ALA A 352 -39.28 -0.09 12.48
C ALA A 352 -39.36 -1.40 13.26
N ARG A 353 -39.49 -1.33 14.58
CA ARG A 353 -39.47 -2.50 15.47
C ARG A 353 -40.47 -3.60 15.08
N GLN A 354 -41.65 -3.23 14.61
CA GLN A 354 -42.69 -4.17 14.18
C GLN A 354 -42.38 -4.89 12.85
N ASN A 355 -41.43 -4.38 12.06
CA ASN A 355 -41.10 -4.90 10.73
C ASN A 355 -39.87 -5.82 10.74
N VAL A 356 -39.16 -5.93 11.86
CA VAL A 356 -37.89 -6.65 11.98
C VAL A 356 -37.97 -8.08 11.45
N ASP A 357 -38.96 -8.86 11.92
CA ASP A 357 -39.09 -10.25 11.52
C ASP A 357 -39.36 -10.40 10.03
N ALA A 358 -40.12 -9.47 9.43
CA ALA A 358 -40.40 -9.48 8.00
C ALA A 358 -39.15 -9.13 7.18
N VAL A 359 -38.38 -8.11 7.60
CA VAL A 359 -37.13 -7.73 6.92
C VAL A 359 -36.09 -8.84 7.03
N MET A 360 -35.90 -9.42 8.21
CA MET A 360 -34.97 -10.55 8.42
C MET A 360 -35.36 -11.76 7.58
N ARG A 361 -36.66 -12.11 7.51
CA ARG A 361 -37.14 -13.19 6.63
C ARG A 361 -36.82 -12.91 5.16
N LEU A 362 -37.14 -11.71 4.66
CA LEU A 362 -36.87 -11.35 3.27
C LEU A 362 -35.38 -11.40 2.94
N LEU A 363 -34.50 -10.91 3.83
CA LEU A 363 -33.04 -10.99 3.63
C LEU A 363 -32.57 -12.45 3.54
N ASN A 364 -33.03 -13.29 4.47
CA ASN A 364 -32.64 -14.70 4.51
C ASN A 364 -33.19 -15.51 3.32
N GLU A 365 -34.44 -15.27 2.91
CA GLU A 365 -35.05 -15.88 1.71
C GLU A 365 -34.32 -15.48 0.41
N ASN A 366 -33.73 -14.28 0.39
CA ASN A 366 -32.88 -13.81 -0.70
C ASN A 366 -31.39 -14.20 -0.55
N GLY A 367 -31.07 -15.10 0.39
CA GLY A 367 -29.74 -15.69 0.53
C GLY A 367 -28.71 -14.84 1.28
N GLU A 368 -29.14 -13.82 2.02
CA GLU A 368 -28.25 -13.03 2.88
C GLU A 368 -28.23 -13.57 4.31
N ARG A 369 -27.04 -13.58 4.92
CA ARG A 369 -26.90 -13.82 6.36
C ARG A 369 -27.08 -12.50 7.09
N SER A 370 -28.19 -12.38 7.81
CA SER A 370 -28.59 -11.16 8.51
C SER A 370 -28.46 -11.27 10.03
N PHE A 371 -28.19 -10.14 10.70
CA PHE A 371 -28.00 -10.04 12.14
C PHE A 371 -28.73 -8.79 12.66
N ILE A 372 -29.44 -8.91 13.79
CA ILE A 372 -29.86 -7.72 14.53
C ILE A 372 -28.63 -7.19 15.26
N ILE A 373 -28.18 -5.99 14.89
CA ILE A 373 -26.90 -5.44 15.39
C ILE A 373 -27.05 -4.32 16.41
N GLY A 374 -28.26 -3.85 16.63
CA GLY A 374 -28.48 -2.73 17.52
C GLY A 374 -29.84 -2.08 17.35
N LYS A 375 -29.94 -0.87 17.89
CA LYS A 375 -31.15 -0.06 17.84
C LYS A 375 -30.80 1.43 17.78
N THR A 376 -31.75 2.25 17.36
CA THR A 376 -31.66 3.70 17.44
C THR A 376 -32.11 4.19 18.82
N GLU A 377 -31.54 5.31 19.26
CA GLU A 377 -31.90 6.01 20.50
C GLU A 377 -31.93 7.52 20.26
N LYS A 378 -32.56 8.26 21.17
CA LYS A 378 -32.52 9.72 21.13
C LYS A 378 -31.09 10.21 21.31
N ARG A 379 -30.69 11.16 20.49
CA ARG A 379 -29.37 11.80 20.54
C ARG A 379 -29.44 13.12 21.28
N SER A 380 -28.56 13.30 22.26
CA SER A 380 -28.36 14.59 22.92
C SER A 380 -27.36 15.46 22.16
N LYS A 381 -27.46 16.79 22.32
CA LYS A 381 -26.54 17.74 21.69
C LYS A 381 -25.10 17.45 22.13
N GLY A 382 -24.20 17.22 21.17
CA GLY A 382 -22.78 16.91 21.41
C GLY A 382 -22.45 15.42 21.49
N GLU A 383 -23.44 14.53 21.46
CA GLU A 383 -23.17 13.09 21.33
C GLU A 383 -22.81 12.70 19.89
N ASP A 384 -22.07 11.61 19.73
CA ASP A 384 -21.85 10.98 18.43
C ASP A 384 -23.16 10.37 17.89
N HIS A 385 -23.30 10.36 16.57
CA HIS A 385 -24.43 9.70 15.90
C HIS A 385 -24.34 8.18 15.92
N VAL A 386 -23.15 7.61 16.11
CA VAL A 386 -22.95 6.16 16.13
C VAL A 386 -22.12 5.78 17.33
N GLN A 387 -22.74 5.04 18.25
CA GLN A 387 -22.12 4.50 19.44
C GLN A 387 -21.87 3.00 19.25
N LEU A 388 -20.62 2.59 19.33
CA LEU A 388 -20.21 1.18 19.31
C LEU A 388 -20.06 0.70 20.76
N VAL A 389 -20.87 -0.28 21.18
CA VAL A 389 -20.76 -0.90 22.50
C VAL A 389 -20.08 -2.26 22.41
N ASN A 390 -19.45 -2.69 23.51
CA ASN A 390 -18.65 -3.92 23.58
C ASN A 390 -17.46 -4.01 22.59
N LEU A 391 -17.03 -2.87 22.04
CA LEU A 391 -15.95 -2.80 21.05
C LEU A 391 -14.62 -3.45 21.49
N HIS A 392 -14.25 -3.32 22.77
CA HIS A 392 -13.01 -3.93 23.27
C HIS A 392 -13.11 -5.46 23.45
N LYS A 393 -14.32 -6.03 23.35
CA LYS A 393 -14.58 -7.47 23.54
C LYS A 393 -14.77 -8.22 22.22
N CYS A 394 -15.03 -7.51 21.11
CA CYS A 394 -15.34 -8.17 19.84
C CYS A 394 -14.11 -8.76 19.14
N PHE A 395 -12.90 -8.36 19.53
CA PHE A 395 -11.65 -8.97 19.06
C PHE A 395 -11.05 -9.84 20.17
N HIS A 396 -11.03 -11.16 19.96
CA HIS A 396 -10.65 -12.13 21.00
C HIS A 396 -9.13 -12.29 21.16
N GLY A 397 -8.32 -11.67 20.29
CA GLY A 397 -6.86 -11.79 20.31
C GLY A 397 -6.36 -13.21 20.03
N LYS A 398 -7.14 -14.01 19.28
CA LYS A 398 -6.83 -15.39 18.90
C LYS A 398 -5.45 -15.52 18.24
N TYR A 399 -5.02 -14.49 17.51
CA TYR A 399 -3.77 -14.47 16.77
C TYR A 399 -2.64 -13.69 17.46
N LYS A 400 -2.73 -13.39 18.76
CA LYS A 400 -1.65 -12.72 19.51
C LYS A 400 -0.29 -13.45 19.40
N ARG A 401 -0.28 -14.78 19.28
CA ARG A 401 0.94 -15.55 19.02
C ARG A 401 1.62 -15.15 17.71
N TYR A 402 0.87 -14.77 16.67
CA TYR A 402 1.42 -14.29 15.41
C TYR A 402 2.03 -12.89 15.54
N SER A 403 1.56 -12.06 16.48
CA SER A 403 2.25 -10.82 16.86
C SER A 403 3.54 -11.10 17.65
N LEU A 404 3.59 -12.20 18.41
CA LEU A 404 4.75 -12.63 19.21
C LEU A 404 5.78 -13.45 18.42
N LEU A 405 5.43 -13.91 17.22
CA LEU A 405 6.38 -14.43 16.22
C LEU A 405 7.21 -13.29 15.58
N SER A 406 7.04 -12.05 16.05
CA SER A 406 7.93 -10.90 15.85
C SER A 406 9.33 -11.18 16.42
N THR A 407 10.12 -11.86 15.58
CA THR A 407 11.59 -11.87 15.47
C THR A 407 12.39 -11.80 16.77
N LYS A 408 13.09 -12.90 17.11
CA LYS A 408 14.23 -12.86 18.03
C LYS A 408 15.08 -11.63 17.70
N LYS A 409 15.16 -10.67 18.63
CA LYS A 409 15.97 -9.47 18.42
C LYS A 409 17.44 -9.81 18.58
N VAL A 410 18.25 -9.34 17.66
CA VAL A 410 19.72 -9.48 17.72
C VAL A 410 20.24 -8.62 18.86
N ASN A 411 21.00 -9.23 19.77
CA ASN A 411 21.66 -8.50 20.85
C ASN A 411 22.85 -7.71 20.30
N VAL A 412 22.76 -6.38 20.34
CA VAL A 412 23.79 -5.49 19.82
C VAL A 412 24.59 -4.86 20.96
N ALA A 413 25.91 -4.85 20.85
CA ALA A 413 26.77 -4.00 21.66
C ALA A 413 27.23 -2.77 20.88
N ILE A 414 27.33 -1.62 21.55
CA ILE A 414 27.93 -0.41 20.96
C ILE A 414 29.21 -0.07 21.71
N LEU A 415 30.32 0.04 20.98
CA LEU A 415 31.62 0.47 21.52
C LEU A 415 31.86 1.95 21.20
N ILE A 416 32.23 2.75 22.20
CA ILE A 416 32.44 4.21 22.06
C ILE A 416 33.69 4.72 22.79
N SER A 417 34.30 5.80 22.29
CA SER A 417 35.35 6.55 23.02
C SER A 417 34.98 7.99 23.39
N GLY A 418 33.90 8.54 22.81
CA GLY A 418 33.60 9.97 22.87
C GLY A 418 32.14 10.31 23.22
N ALA A 419 31.61 11.35 22.56
CA ALA A 419 30.28 11.92 22.84
C ALA A 419 29.10 10.99 22.46
N GLY A 420 29.30 10.05 21.53
CA GLY A 420 28.31 9.03 21.19
C GLY A 420 27.13 9.52 20.32
N SER A 421 27.34 10.47 19.41
CA SER A 421 26.26 10.94 18.52
C SER A 421 25.70 9.82 17.61
N ASN A 422 26.58 9.00 17.03
CA ASN A 422 26.18 7.81 16.27
C ASN A 422 25.52 6.74 17.18
N MET A 423 26.07 6.51 18.37
CA MET A 423 25.48 5.60 19.38
C MET A 423 24.03 5.99 19.72
N LYS A 424 23.76 7.29 19.92
CA LYS A 424 22.39 7.76 20.21
C LYS A 424 21.41 7.35 19.10
N ARG A 425 21.81 7.46 17.83
CA ARG A 425 20.95 7.07 16.69
C ARG A 425 20.76 5.56 16.58
N LEU A 426 21.78 4.77 16.89
CA LEU A 426 21.66 3.31 16.98
C LEU A 426 20.68 2.89 18.09
N ILE A 427 20.75 3.53 19.27
CA ILE A 427 19.82 3.27 20.39
C ILE A 427 18.39 3.69 19.97
N GLU A 428 18.18 4.90 19.46
CA GLU A 428 16.87 5.36 18.99
C GLU A 428 16.27 4.41 17.95
N SER A 429 17.08 3.88 17.04
CA SER A 429 16.66 2.89 16.06
C SER A 429 16.22 1.57 16.71
N SER A 430 16.97 1.08 17.71
CA SER A 430 16.64 -0.17 18.44
C SER A 430 15.34 -0.09 19.25
N LEU A 431 14.96 1.11 19.69
CA LEU A 431 13.75 1.34 20.49
C LEU A 431 12.48 1.40 19.64
N LYS A 432 12.61 1.51 18.31
CA LYS A 432 11.44 1.47 17.42
C LYS A 432 10.77 0.09 17.53
N PRO A 433 9.43 0.01 17.57
CA PRO A 433 8.72 -1.27 17.56
C PRO A 433 9.15 -2.20 16.42
N VAL A 434 9.55 -1.60 15.29
CA VAL A 434 9.97 -2.28 14.07
C VAL A 434 11.40 -2.81 14.09
N SER A 435 12.16 -2.55 15.14
CA SER A 435 13.58 -2.88 15.17
C SER A 435 13.82 -4.36 15.42
N LYS A 436 14.72 -4.93 14.60
CA LYS A 436 15.28 -6.28 14.77
C LYS A 436 16.40 -6.35 15.79
N CYS A 437 16.83 -5.21 16.30
CA CYS A 437 17.94 -5.12 17.24
C CYS A 437 17.44 -4.74 18.62
N GLN A 438 18.14 -5.20 19.64
CA GLN A 438 18.08 -4.61 20.98
C GLN A 438 19.50 -4.29 21.44
N ILE A 439 19.72 -3.11 22.02
CA ILE A 439 21.03 -2.77 22.55
C ILE A 439 21.21 -3.45 23.91
N ALA A 440 22.05 -4.49 23.94
CA ALA A 440 22.33 -5.26 25.13
C ALA A 440 23.30 -4.52 26.07
N VAL A 441 24.29 -3.81 25.51
CA VAL A 441 25.28 -3.05 26.29
C VAL A 441 25.96 -1.96 25.47
N VAL A 442 26.25 -0.83 26.11
CA VAL A 442 27.20 0.18 25.61
C VAL A 442 28.48 0.10 26.43
N ILE A 443 29.62 -0.11 25.77
CA ILE A 443 30.93 -0.19 26.43
C ILE A 443 31.78 1.00 25.99
N SER A 444 32.37 1.70 26.97
CA SER A 444 33.36 2.74 26.67
C SER A 444 34.75 2.39 27.19
N ASN A 445 35.76 2.70 26.38
CA ASN A 445 37.16 2.62 26.77
C ASN A 445 37.68 3.85 27.53
N VAL A 446 36.83 4.87 27.69
CA VAL A 446 37.17 6.14 28.33
C VAL A 446 36.17 6.40 29.45
N ALA A 447 36.65 6.51 30.69
CA ALA A 447 35.79 6.69 31.87
C ALA A 447 34.99 8.00 31.83
N SER A 448 35.54 9.05 31.22
CA SER A 448 34.91 10.37 31.09
C SER A 448 34.11 10.55 29.80
N ALA A 449 33.78 9.47 29.07
CA ALA A 449 33.01 9.57 27.84
C ALA A 449 31.54 9.98 28.13
N LYS A 450 31.14 11.17 27.66
CA LYS A 450 29.76 11.69 27.80
C LYS A 450 28.69 10.76 27.21
N GLY A 451 29.06 9.90 26.24
CA GLY A 451 28.14 8.92 25.68
C GLY A 451 27.62 7.89 26.70
N ILE A 452 28.37 7.57 27.75
CA ILE A 452 27.92 6.64 28.79
C ILE A 452 26.73 7.20 29.58
N GLU A 453 26.79 8.48 29.97
CA GLU A 453 25.69 9.16 30.65
C GLU A 453 24.45 9.23 29.75
N THR A 454 24.67 9.49 28.45
CA THR A 454 23.59 9.51 27.45
C THR A 454 22.92 8.14 27.35
N ALA A 455 23.69 7.05 27.20
CA ALA A 455 23.15 5.70 27.14
C ALA A 455 22.38 5.29 28.40
N ARG A 456 22.88 5.65 29.60
CA ARG A 456 22.16 5.41 30.87
C ARG A 456 20.83 6.16 30.92
N SER A 457 20.81 7.42 30.48
CA SER A 457 19.57 8.22 30.46
C SER A 457 18.50 7.64 29.52
N MET A 458 18.93 6.86 28.51
CA MET A 458 18.06 6.14 27.59
C MET A 458 17.72 4.71 28.06
N GLY A 459 18.06 4.35 29.31
CA GLY A 459 17.72 3.04 29.90
C GLY A 459 18.62 1.89 29.45
N ILE A 460 19.77 2.15 28.83
CA ILE A 460 20.66 1.11 28.30
C ILE A 460 21.73 0.72 29.32
N ARG A 461 22.03 -0.59 29.43
CA ARG A 461 23.14 -1.11 30.24
C ARG A 461 24.47 -0.52 29.73
N THR A 462 25.31 -0.07 30.66
CA THR A 462 26.60 0.53 30.32
C THR A 462 27.75 -0.09 31.10
N LYS A 463 28.91 -0.18 30.46
CA LYS A 463 30.16 -0.61 31.08
C LYS A 463 31.30 0.31 30.70
N VAL A 464 32.13 0.66 31.67
CA VAL A 464 33.40 1.35 31.42
C VAL A 464 34.52 0.33 31.61
N ILE A 465 35.31 0.12 30.57
CA ILE A 465 36.50 -0.74 30.59
C ILE A 465 37.65 0.14 30.12
N PRO A 466 38.40 0.81 31.01
CA PRO A 466 39.44 1.73 30.58
C PRO A 466 40.54 1.01 29.79
N SER A 467 40.95 1.57 28.65
CA SER A 467 42.12 1.02 27.92
C SER A 467 43.46 1.33 28.60
N LYS A 468 43.49 2.33 29.49
CA LYS A 468 44.66 2.69 30.29
C LYS A 468 44.72 1.79 31.53
N GLY A 469 45.88 1.18 31.77
CA GLY A 469 46.11 0.30 32.93
C GLY A 469 46.00 -1.20 32.63
N ALA A 470 45.58 -1.60 31.42
CA ALA A 470 45.67 -2.98 30.99
C ALA A 470 47.12 -3.35 30.60
N PRO A 471 47.61 -4.55 30.95
CA PRO A 471 48.99 -4.96 30.69
C PRO A 471 49.30 -5.13 29.19
N THR A 472 48.31 -5.55 28.40
CA THR A 472 48.41 -5.67 26.93
C THR A 472 47.08 -5.26 26.26
N ARG A 473 47.09 -5.06 24.93
CA ARG A 473 45.87 -4.79 24.15
C ARG A 473 44.92 -5.98 24.18
N GLU A 474 45.47 -7.18 24.14
CA GLU A 474 44.74 -8.45 24.20
C GLU A 474 44.07 -8.63 25.57
N ALA A 475 44.77 -8.30 26.67
CA ALA A 475 44.18 -8.36 28.01
C ALA A 475 43.02 -7.36 28.16
N PHE A 476 43.13 -6.18 27.54
CA PHE A 476 42.05 -5.20 27.49
C PHE A 476 40.84 -5.72 26.68
N GLU A 477 41.08 -6.26 25.49
CA GLU A 477 40.03 -6.77 24.60
C GLU A 477 39.36 -8.06 25.13
N GLU A 478 40.07 -8.85 25.95
CA GLU A 478 39.50 -9.99 26.67
C GLU A 478 38.47 -9.55 27.74
N LEU A 479 38.70 -8.41 28.41
CA LEU A 479 37.71 -7.85 29.33
C LEU A 479 36.45 -7.38 28.60
N ILE A 480 36.61 -6.77 27.41
CA ILE A 480 35.48 -6.43 26.54
C ILE A 480 34.73 -7.70 26.17
N THR A 481 35.45 -8.72 25.69
CA THR A 481 34.87 -9.98 25.25
C THR A 481 34.05 -10.66 26.33
N LYS A 482 34.55 -10.73 27.57
CA LYS A 482 33.79 -11.28 28.70
C LYS A 482 32.49 -10.53 28.96
N GLU A 483 32.49 -9.20 28.87
CA GLU A 483 31.26 -8.41 29.03
C GLU A 483 30.28 -8.66 27.87
N LEU A 484 30.78 -8.71 26.63
CA LEU A 484 29.97 -9.01 25.44
C LEU A 484 29.30 -10.39 25.53
N GLU A 485 30.05 -11.42 25.93
CA GLU A 485 29.53 -12.78 26.11
C GLU A 485 28.52 -12.87 27.24
N SER A 486 28.78 -12.19 28.37
CA SER A 486 27.84 -12.14 29.50
C SER A 486 26.50 -11.47 29.15
N CYS A 487 26.50 -10.61 28.13
CA CYS A 487 25.30 -9.93 27.62
C CYS A 487 24.68 -10.67 26.43
N GLY A 488 25.22 -11.82 26.03
CA GLY A 488 24.72 -12.60 24.88
C GLY A 488 24.78 -11.84 23.57
N VAL A 489 25.80 -10.99 23.36
CA VAL A 489 25.93 -10.14 22.18
C VAL A 489 26.16 -10.96 20.91
N GLU A 490 25.47 -10.58 19.85
CA GLU A 490 25.51 -11.21 18.53
C GLU A 490 26.10 -10.27 17.45
N LEU A 491 25.99 -8.94 17.64
CA LEU A 491 26.53 -7.92 16.72
C LEU A 491 27.19 -6.78 17.50
N ILE A 492 28.32 -6.28 17.00
CA ILE A 492 29.11 -5.19 17.61
C ILE A 492 29.15 -4.00 16.64
N CYS A 493 28.71 -2.84 17.12
CA CYS A 493 28.77 -1.57 16.39
C CYS A 493 29.87 -0.66 16.98
N LEU A 494 30.88 -0.33 16.17
CA LEU A 494 31.89 0.67 16.52
C LEU A 494 31.37 2.08 16.19
N ALA A 495 30.91 2.82 17.21
CA ALA A 495 30.37 4.16 17.05
C ALA A 495 31.36 5.22 17.56
N GLY A 496 32.43 5.44 16.79
CA GLY A 496 33.54 6.33 17.19
C GLY A 496 34.41 5.71 18.29
N PHE A 497 34.72 4.42 18.14
CA PHE A 497 35.67 3.71 19.00
C PHE A 497 37.09 3.94 18.50
N MET A 498 37.83 4.83 19.15
CA MET A 498 39.13 5.36 18.70
C MET A 498 40.29 4.40 18.99
N ARG A 499 40.13 3.11 18.65
CA ARG A 499 41.10 2.04 18.87
C ARG A 499 41.08 1.07 17.70
N ILE A 500 42.27 0.69 17.24
CA ILE A 500 42.42 -0.45 16.33
C ILE A 500 42.27 -1.73 17.19
N LEU A 501 41.45 -2.67 16.74
CA LEU A 501 41.23 -3.95 17.41
C LEU A 501 42.36 -4.93 17.05
N THR A 502 42.74 -5.85 17.96
CA THR A 502 43.75 -6.86 17.63
C THR A 502 43.20 -7.94 16.69
N ALA A 503 44.10 -8.62 15.96
CA ALA A 503 43.72 -9.74 15.10
C ALA A 503 42.97 -10.84 15.88
N THR A 504 43.34 -11.08 17.14
CA THR A 504 42.67 -12.05 18.02
C THR A 504 41.20 -11.70 18.23
N PHE A 505 40.90 -10.43 18.52
CA PHE A 505 39.53 -9.97 18.74
C PHE A 505 38.70 -10.01 17.44
N VAL A 506 39.28 -9.52 16.33
CA VAL A 506 38.62 -9.52 15.03
C VAL A 506 38.29 -10.95 14.57
N LYS A 507 39.21 -11.90 14.75
CA LYS A 507 38.95 -13.33 14.43
C LYS A 507 37.83 -13.92 15.27
N ARG A 508 37.79 -13.63 16.58
CA ARG A 508 36.76 -14.14 17.49
C ARG A 508 35.36 -13.65 17.13
N TRP A 509 35.25 -12.40 16.68
CA TRP A 509 33.99 -11.77 16.30
C TRP A 509 33.85 -11.58 14.78
N SER A 510 34.48 -12.46 14.00
CA SER A 510 34.49 -12.36 12.54
C SER A 510 33.06 -12.36 11.98
N GLY A 511 32.78 -11.43 11.07
CA GLY A 511 31.45 -11.21 10.50
C GLY A 511 30.41 -10.59 11.46
N ARG A 512 30.83 -10.20 12.67
CA ARG A 512 29.93 -9.64 13.72
C ARG A 512 30.34 -8.25 14.20
N ILE A 513 31.32 -7.61 13.57
CA ILE A 513 31.75 -6.25 13.91
C ILE A 513 31.51 -5.35 12.70
N ILE A 514 30.79 -4.25 12.90
CA ILE A 514 30.58 -3.23 11.88
C ILE A 514 31.04 -1.86 12.37
N ASN A 515 31.64 -1.09 11.47
CA ASN A 515 32.15 0.25 11.73
C ASN A 515 31.56 1.23 10.72
N ILE A 516 31.43 2.50 11.13
CA ILE A 516 31.16 3.61 10.21
C ILE A 516 32.40 4.48 10.06
N HIS A 517 32.75 4.76 8.80
CA HIS A 517 33.93 5.53 8.43
C HIS A 517 33.56 6.76 7.59
N PRO A 518 34.10 7.96 7.88
CA PRO A 518 33.72 9.22 7.22
C PRO A 518 34.39 9.44 5.85
N SER A 519 34.36 8.41 4.99
CA SER A 519 34.64 8.51 3.56
C SER A 519 33.89 7.45 2.76
N LEU A 520 33.92 7.57 1.44
CA LEU A 520 33.52 6.50 0.52
C LEU A 520 34.69 5.53 0.34
N LEU A 521 34.77 4.48 1.16
CA LEU A 521 35.80 3.46 1.02
C LEU A 521 35.73 2.80 -0.37
N PRO A 522 36.89 2.43 -0.96
CA PRO A 522 38.23 2.38 -0.36
C PRO A 522 38.99 3.72 -0.34
N SER A 523 38.38 4.85 -0.74
CA SER A 523 39.04 6.15 -0.72
C SER A 523 39.26 6.66 0.71
N PHE A 524 40.43 7.24 0.97
CA PHE A 524 40.80 7.93 2.22
C PHE A 524 40.58 7.09 3.49
N LYS A 525 41.25 5.94 3.59
CA LYS A 525 41.29 5.09 4.80
C LYS A 525 41.95 5.82 5.98
N GLY A 526 41.59 5.45 7.20
CA GLY A 526 42.20 5.94 8.43
C GLY A 526 41.71 7.33 8.88
N ALA A 527 42.24 7.79 10.02
CA ALA A 527 41.70 8.94 10.76
C ALA A 527 41.74 10.30 10.04
N GLN A 528 42.45 10.43 8.91
CA GLN A 528 42.61 11.66 8.15
C GLN A 528 41.68 11.75 6.92
N ALA A 529 40.62 10.95 6.90
CA ALA A 529 39.67 10.84 5.79
C ALA A 529 39.15 12.19 5.27
N VAL A 530 38.60 13.02 6.16
CA VAL A 530 37.98 14.32 5.80
C VAL A 530 39.04 15.35 5.36
N PRO A 531 40.16 15.56 6.09
CA PRO A 531 41.24 16.43 5.61
C PRO A 531 41.79 16.01 4.23
N LEU A 532 41.98 14.71 4.00
CA LEU A 532 42.50 14.22 2.71
C LEU A 532 41.51 14.46 1.57
N ALA A 533 40.20 14.31 1.81
CA ALA A 533 39.19 14.61 0.81
C ALA A 533 39.25 16.07 0.33
N LEU A 534 39.42 17.01 1.27
CA LEU A 534 39.60 18.43 0.95
C LEU A 534 40.93 18.72 0.25
N GLN A 535 42.02 18.11 0.73
CA GLN A 535 43.35 18.26 0.12
C GLN A 535 43.37 17.80 -1.34
N HIS A 536 42.66 16.71 -1.66
CA HIS A 536 42.55 16.18 -3.01
C HIS A 536 41.47 16.88 -3.85
N LYS A 537 40.76 17.86 -3.30
CA LYS A 537 39.71 18.65 -3.96
C LYS A 537 38.66 17.78 -4.65
N VAL A 538 38.29 16.65 -4.03
CA VAL A 538 37.22 15.79 -4.56
C VAL A 538 35.91 16.56 -4.57
N LYS A 539 35.01 16.24 -5.51
CA LYS A 539 33.67 16.86 -5.59
C LYS A 539 32.61 16.04 -4.85
N LEU A 540 32.94 14.82 -4.46
CA LEU A 540 32.06 13.89 -3.77
C LEU A 540 32.85 13.18 -2.65
N SER A 541 32.29 13.15 -1.44
CA SER A 541 32.75 12.34 -0.32
C SER A 541 31.53 11.64 0.30
N GLY A 542 31.60 11.17 1.54
CA GLY A 542 30.49 10.46 2.16
C GLY A 542 30.88 9.72 3.41
N CYS A 543 30.06 8.73 3.78
CA CYS A 543 30.36 7.75 4.80
C CYS A 543 30.13 6.33 4.28
N THR A 544 30.84 5.38 4.88
CA THR A 544 30.73 3.95 4.58
C THR A 544 30.52 3.17 5.86
N VAL A 545 29.50 2.30 5.88
CA VAL A 545 29.39 1.25 6.88
C VAL A 545 29.97 -0.03 6.30
N HIS A 546 30.90 -0.67 7.01
CA HIS A 546 31.58 -1.86 6.55
C HIS A 546 31.82 -2.85 7.70
N PHE A 547 32.04 -4.12 7.36
CA PHE A 547 32.53 -5.10 8.32
C PHE A 547 33.97 -4.79 8.71
N VAL A 548 34.34 -5.05 9.97
CA VAL A 548 35.73 -4.88 10.44
C VAL A 548 36.52 -6.16 10.19
N ASN A 549 37.68 -6.03 9.53
CA ASN A 549 38.68 -7.08 9.36
C ASN A 549 40.03 -6.63 9.97
N GLU A 550 41.09 -7.43 9.78
CA GLU A 550 42.41 -7.15 10.38
C GLU A 550 43.09 -5.91 9.79
N GLU A 551 42.83 -5.62 8.51
CA GLU A 551 43.26 -4.37 7.89
C GLU A 551 42.30 -3.23 8.22
N VAL A 552 42.85 -2.07 8.55
CA VAL A 552 42.06 -0.87 8.86
C VAL A 552 41.23 -0.47 7.63
N ASP A 553 39.94 -0.25 7.83
CA ASP A 553 38.97 0.25 6.84
C ASP A 553 38.99 -0.50 5.50
N SER A 554 39.11 -1.83 5.56
CA SER A 554 39.29 -2.69 4.38
C SER A 554 38.30 -3.85 4.28
N GLY A 555 37.32 -3.92 5.18
CA GLY A 555 36.32 -4.98 5.13
C GLY A 555 35.20 -4.72 4.14
N GLU A 556 34.35 -5.73 3.95
CA GLU A 556 33.24 -5.67 3.00
C GLU A 556 32.28 -4.52 3.31
N ILE A 557 31.92 -3.78 2.27
CA ILE A 557 31.02 -2.63 2.35
C ILE A 557 29.59 -3.15 2.53
N ILE A 558 28.89 -2.63 3.54
CA ILE A 558 27.47 -2.91 3.80
C ILE A 558 26.62 -1.84 3.11
N ALA A 559 26.96 -0.57 3.32
CA ALA A 559 26.23 0.55 2.76
C ALA A 559 27.11 1.80 2.66
N GLN A 560 26.78 2.69 1.72
CA GLN A 560 27.45 3.98 1.53
C GLN A 560 26.43 5.09 1.29
N ALA A 561 26.75 6.29 1.76
CA ALA A 561 25.98 7.49 1.47
C ALA A 561 26.95 8.60 1.08
N SER A 562 26.66 9.28 -0.02
CA SER A 562 27.51 10.34 -0.54
C SER A 562 27.03 11.73 -0.11
N VAL A 563 27.96 12.67 -0.05
CA VAL A 563 27.72 14.09 0.14
C VAL A 563 28.55 14.91 -0.84
N PRO A 564 28.03 16.02 -1.38
CA PRO A 564 28.83 16.92 -2.19
C PRO A 564 29.94 17.57 -1.35
N VAL A 565 31.06 17.89 -1.98
CA VAL A 565 32.14 18.71 -1.40
C VAL A 565 32.21 20.02 -2.17
N TYR A 566 32.04 21.13 -1.45
CA TYR A 566 32.03 22.49 -2.01
C TYR A 566 33.41 23.14 -1.93
N GLU A 567 33.63 24.16 -2.76
CA GLU A 567 34.96 24.80 -2.88
C GLU A 567 35.40 25.53 -1.61
N ASN A 568 34.44 25.99 -0.82
CA ASN A 568 34.67 26.72 0.44
C ASN A 568 34.45 25.84 1.69
N ASP A 569 34.37 24.51 1.53
CA ASP A 569 34.21 23.62 2.69
C ASP A 569 35.47 23.63 3.57
N THR A 570 35.25 23.71 4.89
CA THR A 570 36.26 23.44 5.91
C THR A 570 36.18 21.97 6.34
N VAL A 571 37.17 21.50 7.10
CA VAL A 571 37.11 20.15 7.71
C VAL A 571 35.83 19.99 8.52
N ASP A 572 35.47 20.99 9.32
CA ASP A 572 34.27 20.95 10.16
C ASP A 572 32.98 20.95 9.34
N SER A 573 32.86 21.79 8.30
CA SER A 573 31.63 21.86 7.50
C SER A 573 31.39 20.58 6.70
N LEU A 574 32.44 19.99 6.14
CA LEU A 574 32.34 18.71 5.45
C LEU A 574 32.06 17.57 6.43
N HIS A 575 32.74 17.56 7.59
CA HIS A 575 32.57 16.53 8.60
C HIS A 575 31.14 16.51 9.17
N GLU A 576 30.54 17.67 9.49
CA GLU A 576 29.15 17.73 9.95
C GLU A 576 28.14 17.27 8.88
N ARG A 577 28.41 17.56 7.60
CA ARG A 577 27.59 17.05 6.48
C ARG A 577 27.67 15.54 6.37
N ILE A 578 28.88 14.97 6.45
CA ILE A 578 29.10 13.51 6.45
C ILE A 578 28.39 12.89 7.66
N LYS A 579 28.58 13.43 8.85
CA LYS A 579 27.98 12.98 10.11
C LYS A 579 26.45 12.98 10.08
N THR A 580 25.84 13.92 9.37
CA THR A 580 24.38 13.89 9.12
C THR A 580 23.96 12.64 8.36
N LYS A 581 24.74 12.24 7.34
CA LYS A 581 24.52 10.97 6.63
C LYS A 581 24.89 9.75 7.45
N GLU A 582 25.87 9.82 8.33
CA GLU A 582 26.18 8.73 9.27
C GLU A 582 25.00 8.41 10.19
N HIS A 583 24.34 9.46 10.71
CA HIS A 583 23.16 9.32 11.58
C HIS A 583 21.97 8.63 10.89
N GLU A 584 21.89 8.70 9.57
CA GLU A 584 20.87 8.02 8.76
C GLU A 584 21.34 6.60 8.38
N LEU A 585 22.54 6.49 7.80
CA LEU A 585 23.06 5.25 7.22
C LEU A 585 23.38 4.17 8.26
N TYR A 586 23.94 4.55 9.41
CA TYR A 586 24.45 3.57 10.36
C TYR A 586 23.34 2.74 11.03
N PRO A 587 22.23 3.35 11.51
CA PRO A 587 21.09 2.59 11.97
C PRO A 587 20.52 1.62 10.94
N ASP A 588 20.41 2.03 9.67
CA ASP A 588 19.88 1.19 8.61
C ASP A 588 20.79 -0.01 8.34
N ALA A 589 22.10 0.23 8.24
CA ALA A 589 23.09 -0.85 8.09
C ALA A 589 23.09 -1.82 9.29
N MET A 590 22.91 -1.32 10.52
CA MET A 590 22.75 -2.17 11.70
C MET A 590 21.52 -3.09 11.57
N GLN A 591 20.38 -2.57 11.12
CA GLN A 591 19.18 -3.39 10.89
C GLN A 591 19.42 -4.42 9.77
N MET A 592 20.05 -4.01 8.66
CA MET A 592 20.38 -4.90 7.52
C MET A 592 21.26 -6.08 7.92
N VAL A 593 22.27 -5.84 8.77
CA VAL A 593 23.16 -6.90 9.24
C VAL A 593 22.45 -7.80 10.24
N ALA A 594 21.62 -7.25 11.12
CA ALA A 594 20.80 -8.03 12.05
C ALA A 594 19.85 -9.01 11.34
N GLU A 595 19.42 -8.72 10.10
CA GLU A 595 18.61 -9.65 9.30
C GLU A 595 19.31 -10.97 9.01
N LYS A 596 20.64 -11.01 9.03
CA LYS A 596 21.40 -12.24 8.77
C LYS A 596 21.50 -13.15 10.01
N PHE A 597 21.12 -12.66 11.19
CA PHE A 597 21.16 -13.39 12.46
C PHE A 597 19.79 -13.84 12.96
N ALA A 598 18.71 -13.29 12.38
CA ALA A 598 17.32 -13.63 12.63
C ALA A 598 16.83 -14.65 11.60
#